data_AF-Q6CC39-F1
#
_entry.id   AF-Q6CC39-F1
#
_cell.length_a   1.000
_cell.length_b   1.000
_cell.length_c   1.000
_cell.angle_alpha   90.00
_cell.angle_beta   90.00
_cell.angle_gamma   90.00
#
_symmetry.space_group_name_H-M   'P 1'
#
loop_
_entity.id
_entity.type
_entity.pdbx_description
1 polymer ?
#
loop_
_entity_poly.entity_id
_entity_poly.type
_entity_poly.pdbx_seq_one_letter_code
_entity_poly.pdbx_strand_id
1 'polypeptide(L)'
;MSEPTTTPVVGNSASGDSAEQHDLGQKRGKGGNWNRPRGDHQAKKQKMDRRGDRQREQEKQGEGRDTRRKTDGPLVADEVRQPKRKVACMIGYCGTGYHGMQLNPPQKTIEGDIFQAFVKAGAISQNNADDPKKSAFMRAARTDKGVHAAGNVISLKMIIEDENIVEKINSHLPEQLRVWGVSRTNKAFECRKLCSSRVYEYLMPTYSFLNPRPGTVMSEKLLKDGTSPDEEGKKYWESVAADLESQGVSYDEWMKRACIDEIKGEETKEVAESEVKTDSKTDAATLEKIKAVERRHREEFRISGERLAKIREILKIYEGTHNFHNFTLGKAFKDPSAMRTMKSLTCSDPFLIDGTEWVSIKIHGQSFMLHQIRKMISMVALSVRCNADPQKLIPQTFEKARINIPKAPALGLLLERPVYDSYNKKLQGEFGREGVHFDNWNDQIEAFKHKFIYDKIYAEEKGQHVFHAFFSFVDVFTGDASFDFLLKQGITKECTTDYMNKKAKEEGKEIKKLEEDDDEVANEQNEG
;
A
#
# COMPACT_ATOMS: atom_id res chain seq x y z
N MET A 1 -19.38 -9.75 42.18
CA MET A 1 -20.33 -10.42 41.27
C MET A 1 -19.56 -10.67 39.98
N SER A 2 -18.68 -11.68 39.98
CA SER A 2 -18.91 -13.08 39.56
C SER A 2 -18.68 -13.27 38.05
N GLU A 3 -17.41 -13.52 37.68
CA GLU A 3 -17.06 -14.35 36.52
C GLU A 3 -17.26 -15.83 36.86
N PRO A 4 -17.25 -16.73 35.84
CA PRO A 4 -16.48 -17.95 36.05
C PRO A 4 -15.60 -18.37 34.87
N THR A 5 -14.43 -18.83 35.27
CA THR A 5 -13.37 -19.58 34.58
C THR A 5 -13.76 -21.06 34.45
N THR A 6 -13.35 -21.75 33.38
CA THR A 6 -12.98 -23.19 33.45
C THR A 6 -12.10 -23.63 32.27
N THR A 7 -10.96 -24.24 32.61
CA THR A 7 -9.90 -24.83 31.78
C THR A 7 -10.02 -26.38 31.66
N PRO A 8 -9.19 -27.07 30.84
CA PRO A 8 -9.55 -28.31 30.12
C PRO A 8 -8.95 -29.62 30.70
N VAL A 9 -9.29 -30.76 30.06
CA VAL A 9 -8.79 -32.12 30.38
C VAL A 9 -8.06 -32.76 29.19
N VAL A 10 -6.92 -33.40 29.50
CA VAL A 10 -6.02 -34.18 28.63
C VAL A 10 -6.29 -35.68 28.83
N GLY A 11 -6.14 -36.51 27.79
CA GLY A 11 -6.12 -37.98 27.90
C GLY A 11 -5.48 -38.66 26.67
N ASN A 12 -4.32 -39.28 26.89
CA ASN A 12 -3.47 -40.07 25.95
C ASN A 12 -4.07 -41.43 25.55
N SER A 13 -3.67 -41.99 24.39
CA SER A 13 -2.72 -43.14 24.28
C SER A 13 -2.79 -43.93 22.94
N ALA A 14 -1.59 -44.20 22.37
CA ALA A 14 -1.09 -45.40 21.64
C ALA A 14 -1.88 -45.99 20.45
N SER A 15 -1.34 -46.59 19.37
CA SER A 15 -0.02 -47.07 18.87
C SER A 15 -0.28 -47.53 17.41
N GLY A 16 0.56 -47.31 16.39
CA GLY A 16 1.70 -48.17 16.04
C GLY A 16 1.86 -48.33 14.52
N ASP A 17 3.11 -48.60 14.10
CA ASP A 17 3.63 -49.09 12.80
C ASP A 17 3.71 -48.15 11.58
N SER A 18 4.74 -48.19 10.71
CA SER A 18 6.21 -48.39 10.79
C SER A 18 6.75 -48.26 9.34
N ALA A 19 7.99 -47.73 9.20
CA ALA A 19 8.90 -47.81 8.04
C ALA A 19 8.48 -47.09 6.72
N GLU A 20 9.35 -46.48 5.90
CA GLU A 20 10.81 -46.54 5.75
C GLU A 20 11.29 -45.35 4.86
N GLN A 21 12.53 -44.89 5.08
CA GLN A 21 13.21 -43.87 4.29
C GLN A 21 13.75 -44.46 2.98
N HIS A 22 13.77 -43.68 1.89
CA HIS A 22 14.85 -43.80 0.91
C HIS A 22 15.12 -42.46 0.19
N ASP A 23 16.30 -41.92 0.50
CA ASP A 23 17.10 -41.05 -0.35
C ASP A 23 17.42 -41.76 -1.68
N LEU A 24 17.57 -41.00 -2.78
CA LEU A 24 18.53 -41.25 -3.88
C LEU A 24 18.34 -40.24 -5.03
N GLY A 25 19.35 -39.39 -5.21
CA GLY A 25 20.17 -39.43 -6.42
C GLY A 25 19.65 -38.73 -7.69
N GLN A 26 20.27 -37.59 -7.99
CA GLN A 26 20.31 -36.96 -9.31
C GLN A 26 20.71 -37.94 -10.42
N LYS A 27 19.98 -37.95 -11.55
CA LYS A 27 20.55 -38.28 -12.86
C LYS A 27 19.90 -37.49 -14.00
N ARG A 28 20.78 -36.92 -14.81
CA ARG A 28 20.55 -36.08 -15.99
C ARG A 28 19.95 -36.93 -17.12
N GLY A 29 18.93 -36.41 -17.79
CA GLY A 29 18.40 -36.92 -19.06
C GLY A 29 18.18 -35.79 -20.04
N LYS A 30 18.88 -35.83 -21.17
CA LYS A 30 18.82 -34.89 -22.30
C LYS A 30 17.58 -35.16 -23.17
N GLY A 31 17.05 -34.11 -23.79
CA GLY A 31 16.41 -34.18 -25.12
C GLY A 31 15.01 -33.59 -25.20
N GLY A 32 14.82 -32.60 -26.08
CA GLY A 32 13.49 -32.06 -26.42
C GLY A 32 13.53 -30.61 -26.90
N ASN A 33 14.06 -30.38 -28.10
CA ASN A 33 14.23 -29.09 -28.76
C ASN A 33 12.89 -28.54 -29.28
N TRP A 34 12.52 -27.30 -28.93
CA TRP A 34 11.54 -26.50 -29.69
C TRP A 34 11.96 -25.02 -29.77
N ASN A 35 12.15 -24.57 -31.00
CA ASN A 35 12.54 -23.25 -31.47
C ASN A 35 11.75 -22.09 -30.85
N ARG A 36 12.44 -21.00 -30.48
CA ARG A 36 11.92 -19.61 -30.46
C ARG A 36 13.07 -18.58 -30.50
N PRO A 37 12.86 -17.37 -31.07
CA PRO A 37 13.92 -16.57 -31.70
C PRO A 37 14.93 -15.96 -30.72
N ARG A 38 16.22 -16.10 -31.07
CA ARG A 38 17.37 -15.44 -30.44
C ARG A 38 17.39 -13.96 -30.87
N GLY A 39 16.89 -13.06 -30.03
CA GLY A 39 17.01 -11.60 -30.29
C GLY A 39 17.18 -10.76 -29.03
N ASP A 40 16.47 -11.05 -27.95
CA ASP A 40 16.34 -10.11 -26.82
C ASP A 40 17.09 -10.49 -25.53
N HIS A 41 17.66 -11.69 -25.47
CA HIS A 41 18.33 -12.17 -24.25
C HIS A 41 19.79 -11.71 -24.12
N GLN A 42 20.49 -11.46 -25.23
CA GLN A 42 21.85 -10.91 -25.16
C GLN A 42 21.86 -9.44 -24.72
N ALA A 43 20.89 -8.62 -25.15
CA ALA A 43 20.79 -7.22 -24.74
C ALA A 43 20.42 -7.05 -23.26
N LYS A 44 19.51 -7.88 -22.73
CA LYS A 44 19.14 -7.87 -21.29
C LYS A 44 20.26 -8.41 -20.40
N LYS A 45 21.00 -9.43 -20.85
CA LYS A 45 22.13 -9.99 -20.11
C LYS A 45 23.31 -9.02 -20.08
N GLN A 46 23.66 -8.40 -21.22
CA GLN A 46 24.69 -7.35 -21.27
C GLN A 46 24.33 -6.09 -20.44
N LYS A 47 23.04 -5.71 -20.34
CA LYS A 47 22.61 -4.60 -19.44
C LYS A 47 22.66 -4.98 -17.96
N MET A 48 22.39 -6.23 -17.58
CA MET A 48 22.53 -6.70 -16.20
C MET A 48 23.99 -6.88 -15.80
N ASP A 49 24.82 -7.44 -16.68
CA ASP A 49 26.25 -7.64 -16.44
C ASP A 49 26.96 -6.28 -16.34
N ARG A 50 26.63 -5.29 -17.19
CA ARG A 50 27.14 -3.90 -17.06
C ARG A 50 26.67 -3.17 -15.79
N ARG A 51 25.48 -3.49 -15.24
CA ARG A 51 25.01 -2.95 -13.95
C ARG A 51 25.72 -3.63 -12.77
N GLY A 52 25.94 -4.93 -12.84
CA GLY A 52 26.68 -5.70 -11.84
C GLY A 52 28.16 -5.34 -11.77
N ASP A 53 28.80 -5.13 -12.94
CA ASP A 53 30.20 -4.69 -13.01
C ASP A 53 30.36 -3.23 -12.58
N ARG A 54 29.43 -2.32 -12.91
CA ARG A 54 29.45 -0.95 -12.35
C ARG A 54 29.26 -0.92 -10.83
N GLN A 55 28.43 -1.81 -10.29
CA GLN A 55 28.25 -1.93 -8.83
C GLN A 55 29.51 -2.51 -8.17
N ARG A 56 30.15 -3.52 -8.78
CA ARG A 56 31.41 -4.10 -8.30
C ARG A 56 32.62 -3.19 -8.49
N GLU A 57 32.68 -2.36 -9.53
CA GLU A 57 33.72 -1.34 -9.71
C GLU A 57 33.54 -0.17 -8.73
N GLN A 58 32.30 0.21 -8.40
CA GLN A 58 32.02 1.18 -7.33
C GLN A 58 32.32 0.62 -5.93
N GLU A 59 32.13 -0.67 -5.71
CA GLU A 59 32.50 -1.35 -4.45
C GLU A 59 34.03 -1.57 -4.34
N LYS A 60 34.72 -1.91 -5.44
CA LYS A 60 36.18 -2.14 -5.46
C LYS A 60 37.01 -0.85 -5.49
N GLN A 61 36.45 0.29 -5.93
CA GLN A 61 37.10 1.60 -5.78
C GLN A 61 36.94 2.19 -4.37
N GLY A 62 36.14 1.57 -3.50
CA GLY A 62 36.00 1.92 -2.07
C GLY A 62 36.87 1.09 -1.12
N GLU A 63 37.52 0.03 -1.61
CA GLU A 63 38.38 -0.87 -0.82
C GLU A 63 39.85 -0.67 -1.23
N GLY A 64 40.39 0.50 -0.94
CA GLY A 64 41.77 0.85 -1.28
C GLY A 64 42.27 2.03 -0.48
N ARG A 65 43.17 1.74 0.47
CA ARG A 65 43.97 2.66 1.30
C ARG A 65 43.21 3.53 2.29
N ASP A 66 43.43 3.18 3.56
CA ASP A 66 43.58 4.10 4.70
C ASP A 66 44.42 5.31 4.28
N THR A 67 43.75 6.33 3.75
CA THR A 67 44.28 7.66 3.51
C THR A 67 43.25 8.60 4.08
N ARG A 68 43.61 9.28 5.17
CA ARG A 68 42.88 10.43 5.70
C ARG A 68 42.77 11.45 4.56
N ARG A 69 41.71 11.38 3.76
CA ARG A 69 41.36 12.43 2.81
C ARG A 69 40.95 13.63 3.65
N LYS A 70 41.92 14.52 3.85
CA LYS A 70 41.72 15.91 4.22
C LYS A 70 40.75 16.52 3.21
N THR A 71 39.47 16.55 3.55
CA THR A 71 38.54 17.55 3.02
C THR A 71 38.79 18.82 3.80
N ASP A 72 38.98 19.94 3.09
CA ASP A 72 39.22 21.29 3.62
C ASP A 72 37.99 21.88 4.34
N GLY A 73 37.48 21.14 5.33
CA GLY A 73 36.62 21.64 6.40
C GLY A 73 37.38 21.57 7.72
N PRO A 74 36.98 22.32 8.76
CA PRO A 74 37.58 22.18 10.08
C PRO A 74 37.55 20.70 10.47
N LEU A 75 38.73 20.14 10.78
CA LEU A 75 38.83 18.80 11.37
C LEU A 75 37.89 18.80 12.58
N VAL A 76 36.82 18.01 12.51
CA VAL A 76 35.97 17.79 13.68
C VAL A 76 36.92 17.28 14.76
N ALA A 77 37.07 18.04 15.85
CA ALA A 77 37.95 17.70 16.95
C ALA A 77 37.77 16.21 17.30
N ASP A 78 38.86 15.48 17.55
CA ASP A 78 38.84 14.03 17.80
C ASP A 78 37.83 13.68 18.91
N GLU A 79 36.61 13.39 18.51
CA GLU A 79 35.52 13.05 19.41
C GLU A 79 35.90 11.78 20.15
N VAL A 80 35.73 11.77 21.48
CA VAL A 80 36.04 10.60 22.31
C VAL A 80 35.27 9.40 21.78
N ARG A 81 35.97 8.38 21.30
CA ARG A 81 35.36 7.19 20.70
C ARG A 81 34.61 6.39 21.76
N GLN A 82 33.29 6.43 21.70
CA GLN A 82 32.42 5.62 22.55
C GLN A 82 32.04 4.27 21.89
N PRO A 83 31.72 3.23 22.69
CA PRO A 83 31.36 1.92 22.16
C PRO A 83 30.03 2.00 21.39
N LYS A 84 29.98 1.41 20.19
CA LYS A 84 28.75 1.31 19.40
C LYS A 84 28.13 -0.09 19.59
N ARG A 85 26.85 -0.16 19.92
CA ARG A 85 26.10 -1.41 20.09
C ARG A 85 25.04 -1.55 19.00
N LYS A 86 24.81 -2.79 18.53
CA LYS A 86 23.71 -3.08 17.61
C LYS A 86 22.41 -3.10 18.42
N VAL A 87 21.40 -2.39 17.94
CA VAL A 87 20.12 -2.24 18.64
C VAL A 87 18.94 -2.42 17.70
N ALA A 88 17.78 -2.70 18.28
CA ALA A 88 16.46 -2.48 17.71
C ALA A 88 15.90 -1.19 18.33
N CYS A 89 15.50 -0.24 17.49
CA CYS A 89 14.87 1.01 17.89
C CYS A 89 13.43 0.97 17.43
N MET A 90 12.50 0.98 18.40
CA MET A 90 11.05 0.94 18.17
C MET A 90 10.57 2.38 18.01
N ILE A 91 9.89 2.66 16.91
CA ILE A 91 9.49 4.02 16.54
C ILE A 91 8.03 4.09 16.12
N GLY A 92 7.42 5.27 16.21
CA GLY A 92 6.11 5.60 15.67
C GLY A 92 6.13 6.96 15.00
N TYR A 93 5.32 7.15 13.96
CA TYR A 93 5.25 8.39 13.21
C TYR A 93 3.91 8.60 12.48
N CYS A 94 3.51 9.86 12.36
CA CYS A 94 2.51 10.29 11.38
C CYS A 94 3.21 10.55 10.03
N GLY A 95 2.75 9.88 8.97
CA GLY A 95 3.35 9.99 7.63
C GLY A 95 3.03 11.29 6.88
N THR A 96 2.07 12.09 7.37
CA THR A 96 1.69 13.34 6.72
C THR A 96 2.86 14.34 6.69
N GLY A 97 3.09 14.94 5.52
CA GLY A 97 4.22 15.84 5.29
C GLY A 97 5.57 15.12 5.03
N TYR A 98 5.58 13.78 4.98
CA TYR A 98 6.76 13.00 4.65
C TYR A 98 6.59 12.20 3.35
N HIS A 99 7.67 12.11 2.58
CA HIS A 99 7.77 11.30 1.37
C HIS A 99 8.15 9.84 1.67
N GLY A 100 7.54 9.30 2.73
CA GLY A 100 7.72 7.93 3.20
C GLY A 100 8.87 7.75 4.20
N MET A 101 9.13 6.48 4.53
CA MET A 101 10.14 6.13 5.53
C MET A 101 11.56 6.37 5.02
N GLN A 102 11.89 5.89 3.83
CA GLN A 102 13.27 5.74 3.39
C GLN A 102 13.85 7.06 2.88
N LEU A 103 15.10 7.38 3.25
CA LEU A 103 15.82 8.55 2.76
C LEU A 103 15.90 8.57 1.22
N ASN A 104 15.42 9.67 0.62
CA ASN A 104 15.42 9.93 -0.82
C ASN A 104 15.53 11.44 -1.10
N PRO A 105 16.76 12.00 -1.06
CA PRO A 105 16.97 13.43 -1.26
C PRO A 105 16.43 13.92 -2.63
N PRO A 106 15.89 15.15 -2.72
CA PRO A 106 15.86 16.18 -1.68
C PRO A 106 14.64 16.11 -0.74
N GLN A 107 13.81 15.06 -0.86
CA GLN A 107 12.54 15.00 -0.16
C GLN A 107 12.71 14.75 1.35
N LYS A 108 11.83 15.36 2.15
CA LYS A 108 11.76 15.11 3.59
C LYS A 108 11.20 13.71 3.86
N THR A 109 11.90 12.91 4.66
CA THR A 109 11.54 11.53 4.99
C THR A 109 11.72 11.26 6.47
N ILE A 110 11.06 10.21 6.97
CA ILE A 110 11.16 9.81 8.38
C ILE A 110 12.61 9.42 8.74
N GLU A 111 13.28 8.64 7.88
CA GLU A 111 14.68 8.25 8.07
C GLU A 111 15.61 9.48 8.14
N GLY A 112 15.33 10.54 7.37
CA GLY A 112 16.09 11.79 7.43
C GLY A 112 16.01 12.44 8.80
N ASP A 113 14.81 12.70 9.31
CA ASP A 113 14.60 13.36 10.61
C ASP A 113 15.13 12.50 11.77
N ILE A 114 14.84 11.19 11.77
CA ILE A 114 15.32 10.26 12.80
C ILE A 114 16.85 10.20 12.84
N PHE A 115 17.49 10.07 11.68
CA PHE A 115 18.94 9.95 11.63
C PHE A 115 19.63 11.22 12.14
N GLN A 116 19.11 12.40 11.80
CA GLN A 116 19.60 13.67 12.32
C GLN A 116 19.38 13.80 13.84
N ALA A 117 18.25 13.31 14.37
CA ALA A 117 18.03 13.28 15.82
C ALA A 117 19.01 12.34 16.54
N PHE A 118 19.32 11.18 15.95
CA PHE A 118 20.36 10.28 16.50
C PHE A 118 21.74 10.93 16.55
N VAL A 119 22.11 11.72 15.53
CA VAL A 119 23.38 12.46 15.52
C VAL A 119 23.37 13.55 16.60
N LYS A 120 22.32 14.37 16.66
CA LYS A 120 22.20 15.48 17.64
C LYS A 120 22.18 15.00 19.09
N ALA A 121 21.55 13.86 19.36
CA ALA A 121 21.51 13.25 20.68
C ALA A 121 22.84 12.60 21.12
N GLY A 122 23.87 12.56 20.25
CA GLY A 122 25.13 11.88 20.51
C GLY A 122 25.08 10.36 20.36
N ALA A 123 23.98 9.80 19.85
CA ALA A 123 23.85 8.37 19.62
C ALA A 123 24.68 7.89 18.41
N ILE A 124 24.93 8.78 17.46
CA ILE A 124 25.79 8.55 16.30
C ILE A 124 26.89 9.60 16.30
N SER A 125 28.14 9.14 16.42
CA SER A 125 29.34 9.99 16.35
C SER A 125 29.35 10.86 15.09
N GLN A 126 29.92 12.05 15.16
CA GLN A 126 30.00 12.98 14.01
C GLN A 126 30.68 12.37 12.79
N ASN A 127 31.69 11.51 13.01
CA ASN A 127 32.38 10.76 11.94
C ASN A 127 31.48 9.80 11.13
N ASN A 128 30.29 9.48 11.63
CA ASN A 128 29.29 8.63 10.99
C ASN A 128 28.03 9.39 10.57
N ALA A 129 27.98 10.71 10.78
CA ALA A 129 26.77 11.52 10.61
C ALA A 129 26.42 11.84 9.15
N ASP A 130 27.30 11.51 8.21
CA ASP A 130 27.15 11.79 6.77
C ASP A 130 26.47 10.66 5.99
N ASP A 131 26.55 9.41 6.46
CA ASP A 131 25.95 8.26 5.79
C ASP A 131 25.35 7.25 6.79
N PRO A 132 24.02 7.05 6.80
CA PRO A 132 23.35 6.03 7.61
C PRO A 132 23.92 4.62 7.44
N LYS A 133 24.51 4.29 6.30
CA LYS A 133 25.14 2.98 6.06
C LYS A 133 26.32 2.73 6.99
N LYS A 134 27.08 3.77 7.38
CA LYS A 134 28.20 3.65 8.35
C LYS A 134 27.75 3.17 9.73
N SER A 135 26.48 3.38 10.05
CA SER A 135 25.83 2.90 11.28
C SER A 135 24.98 1.64 11.05
N ALA A 136 25.12 0.97 9.91
CA ALA A 136 24.37 -0.25 9.55
C ALA A 136 22.84 -0.08 9.71
N PHE A 137 22.32 1.09 9.30
CA PHE A 137 20.93 1.49 9.45
C PHE A 137 20.00 0.71 8.51
N MET A 138 19.03 -0.02 9.08
CA MET A 138 18.06 -0.84 8.37
C MET A 138 16.67 -0.64 8.95
N ARG A 139 15.62 -0.86 8.14
CA ARG A 139 14.21 -0.60 8.50
C ARG A 139 13.40 -1.89 8.33
N ALA A 140 12.48 -2.16 9.25
CA ALA A 140 11.64 -3.36 9.21
C ALA A 140 10.57 -3.29 8.11
N ALA A 141 9.95 -2.12 7.97
CA ALA A 141 9.00 -1.77 6.93
C ALA A 141 9.41 -0.45 6.26
N ARG A 142 9.27 -0.40 4.93
CA ARG A 142 9.36 0.83 4.13
C ARG A 142 7.93 1.26 3.85
N THR A 143 7.46 2.30 4.52
CA THR A 143 6.16 2.90 4.28
C THR A 143 6.24 3.87 3.11
N ASP A 144 5.17 3.92 2.30
CA ASP A 144 5.04 4.83 1.17
C ASP A 144 4.79 6.28 1.66
N LYS A 145 4.81 7.24 0.74
CA LYS A 145 4.44 8.65 1.01
C LYS A 145 3.08 8.72 1.70
N GLY A 146 3.00 9.53 2.77
CA GLY A 146 1.79 9.74 3.56
C GLY A 146 1.41 8.60 4.52
N VAL A 147 2.02 7.42 4.44
CA VAL A 147 1.63 6.26 5.26
C VAL A 147 2.14 6.38 6.69
N HIS A 148 1.25 6.16 7.66
CA HIS A 148 1.52 6.27 9.09
C HIS A 148 2.12 4.98 9.67
N ALA A 149 2.75 5.05 10.84
CA ALA A 149 3.13 3.88 11.62
C ALA A 149 2.99 4.12 13.12
N ALA A 150 2.22 3.28 13.80
CA ALA A 150 2.17 3.24 15.26
C ALA A 150 3.46 2.59 15.80
N GLY A 151 3.90 1.51 15.13
CA GLY A 151 5.12 0.80 15.41
C GLY A 151 5.89 0.44 14.14
N ASN A 152 7.14 0.86 14.04
CA ASN A 152 8.14 0.36 13.09
C ASN A 152 9.43 0.07 13.86
N VAL A 153 10.34 -0.70 13.27
CA VAL A 153 11.63 -1.02 13.90
C VAL A 153 12.77 -0.65 12.98
N ILE A 154 13.71 0.13 13.51
CA ILE A 154 15.01 0.38 12.90
C ILE A 154 16.04 -0.50 13.59
N SER A 155 16.95 -1.11 12.83
CA SER A 155 18.15 -1.70 13.40
C SER A 155 19.38 -0.92 12.95
N LEU A 156 20.23 -0.53 13.89
CA LEU A 156 21.42 0.27 13.64
C LEU A 156 22.46 0.04 14.75
N LYS A 157 23.68 0.51 14.53
CA LYS A 157 24.73 0.60 15.53
C LYS A 157 24.75 2.03 16.08
N MET A 158 24.53 2.18 17.38
CA MET A 158 24.55 3.48 18.06
C MET A 158 25.18 3.36 19.45
N ILE A 159 25.55 4.50 20.00
CA ILE A 159 26.02 4.68 21.38
C ILE A 159 24.77 4.66 22.27
N ILE A 160 24.80 3.86 23.33
CA ILE A 160 23.67 3.64 24.26
C ILE A 160 24.10 3.66 25.73
N GLU A 161 25.31 4.17 25.99
CA GLU A 161 25.89 4.30 27.32
C GLU A 161 25.16 5.36 28.16
N ASP A 162 24.46 6.28 27.50
CA ASP A 162 23.58 7.27 28.13
C ASP A 162 22.20 6.66 28.42
N GLU A 163 21.83 6.61 29.70
CA GLU A 163 20.54 6.06 30.15
C GLU A 163 19.35 6.87 29.61
N ASN A 164 19.55 8.18 29.36
CA ASN A 164 18.50 9.09 28.86
C ASN A 164 18.53 9.23 27.33
N ILE A 165 19.17 8.29 26.62
CA ILE A 165 19.37 8.39 25.17
C ILE A 165 18.05 8.53 24.40
N VAL A 166 17.00 7.82 24.84
CA VAL A 166 15.67 7.88 24.19
C VAL A 166 15.04 9.27 24.35
N GLU A 167 15.12 9.85 25.55
CA GLU A 167 14.60 11.19 25.83
C GLU A 167 15.34 12.26 25.02
N LYS A 168 16.67 12.18 24.96
CA LYS A 168 17.49 13.08 24.16
C LYS A 168 17.16 13.00 22.67
N ILE A 169 16.98 11.78 22.14
CA ILE A 169 16.55 11.61 20.74
C ILE A 169 15.18 12.25 20.52
N ASN A 170 14.20 11.95 21.37
CA ASN A 170 12.86 12.53 21.24
C ASN A 170 12.84 14.06 21.37
N SER A 171 13.75 14.66 22.14
CA SER A 171 13.88 16.13 22.25
C SER A 171 14.29 16.82 20.94
N HIS A 172 14.86 16.06 20.00
CA HIS A 172 15.24 16.55 18.67
C HIS A 172 14.26 16.13 17.56
N LEU A 173 13.17 15.44 17.91
CA LEU A 173 12.16 14.97 16.97
C LEU A 173 10.88 15.82 17.06
N PRO A 174 10.18 16.07 15.93
CA PRO A 174 8.87 16.71 15.96
C PRO A 174 7.86 15.81 16.70
N GLU A 175 6.79 16.40 17.24
CA GLU A 175 5.86 15.64 18.10
C GLU A 175 5.24 14.40 17.46
N GLN A 176 5.02 14.48 16.15
CA GLN A 176 4.45 13.42 15.31
C GLN A 176 5.43 12.29 14.95
N LEU A 177 6.61 12.26 15.56
CA LEU A 177 7.63 11.22 15.36
C LEU A 177 8.28 10.91 16.71
N ARG A 178 8.23 9.64 17.11
CA ARG A 178 8.65 9.17 18.43
C ARG A 178 9.52 7.93 18.35
N VAL A 179 10.52 7.88 19.22
CA VAL A 179 11.21 6.65 19.61
C VAL A 179 10.57 6.17 20.90
N TRP A 180 9.97 4.98 20.85
CA TRP A 180 9.37 4.33 22.02
C TRP A 180 10.45 3.80 22.95
N GLY A 181 11.42 3.08 22.38
CA GLY A 181 12.51 2.51 23.15
C GLY A 181 13.60 1.90 22.27
N VAL A 182 14.69 1.52 22.93
CA VAL A 182 15.87 0.95 22.30
C VAL A 182 16.25 -0.33 23.03
N SER A 183 16.24 -1.47 22.33
CA SER A 183 16.65 -2.76 22.87
C SER A 183 17.99 -3.19 22.26
N ARG A 184 18.95 -3.56 23.10
CA ARG A 184 20.25 -4.08 22.64
C ARG A 184 20.08 -5.46 22.01
N THR A 185 20.64 -5.65 20.83
CA THR A 185 20.55 -6.91 20.07
C THR A 185 21.93 -7.52 19.81
N ASN A 186 21.96 -8.70 19.19
CA ASN A 186 23.21 -9.30 18.72
C ASN A 186 23.73 -8.55 17.48
N LYS A 187 25.04 -8.65 17.20
CA LYS A 187 25.69 -7.92 16.10
C LYS A 187 25.09 -8.20 14.71
N ALA A 188 24.48 -9.37 14.53
CA ALA A 188 23.87 -9.83 13.28
C ALA A 188 22.38 -9.48 13.15
N PHE A 189 21.76 -8.84 14.15
CA PHE A 189 20.35 -8.48 14.09
C PHE A 189 20.06 -7.55 12.92
N GLU A 190 19.15 -7.94 12.04
CA GLU A 190 18.64 -7.08 10.98
C GLU A 190 17.11 -7.10 11.03
N CYS A 191 16.52 -5.97 11.44
CA CYS A 191 15.09 -5.87 11.70
C CYS A 191 14.22 -6.25 10.48
N ARG A 192 14.72 -6.07 9.25
CA ARG A 192 14.01 -6.46 8.02
C ARG A 192 13.94 -7.97 7.83
N LYS A 193 15.08 -8.65 7.97
CA LYS A 193 15.25 -10.09 7.68
C LYS A 193 14.65 -10.97 8.77
N LEU A 194 14.74 -10.52 10.02
CA LEU A 194 14.25 -11.26 11.18
C LEU A 194 12.78 -10.97 11.53
N CYS A 195 12.13 -10.06 10.81
CA CYS A 195 10.70 -9.78 10.96
C CYS A 195 9.87 -10.94 10.36
N SER A 196 9.11 -11.64 11.21
CA SER A 196 8.28 -12.79 10.83
C SER A 196 7.01 -12.37 10.10
N SER A 197 6.37 -11.28 10.51
CA SER A 197 5.14 -10.76 9.90
C SER A 197 4.95 -9.28 10.22
N ARG A 198 4.04 -8.59 9.54
CA ARG A 198 3.62 -7.22 9.86
C ARG A 198 2.09 -7.18 10.00
N VAL A 199 1.62 -6.36 10.93
CA VAL A 199 0.22 -6.03 11.12
C VAL A 199 0.00 -4.60 10.66
N TYR A 200 -0.95 -4.42 9.75
CA TYR A 200 -1.41 -3.13 9.27
C TYR A 200 -2.87 -2.95 9.63
N GLU A 201 -3.26 -1.69 9.75
CA GLU A 201 -4.64 -1.24 9.91
C GLU A 201 -4.96 -0.31 8.74
N TYR A 202 -6.16 -0.44 8.19
CA TYR A 202 -6.67 0.46 7.17
C TYR A 202 -8.01 1.03 7.62
N LEU A 203 -8.05 2.33 7.89
CA LEU A 203 -9.26 3.08 8.23
C LEU A 203 -9.90 3.64 6.97
N MET A 204 -11.20 3.42 6.81
CA MET A 204 -11.96 4.03 5.72
C MET A 204 -13.42 4.27 6.11
N PRO A 205 -14.04 5.31 5.54
CA PRO A 205 -15.44 5.62 5.80
C PRO A 205 -16.34 4.62 5.07
N THR A 206 -17.47 4.26 5.68
CA THR A 206 -18.31 3.17 5.18
C THR A 206 -19.03 3.51 3.88
N TYR A 207 -19.28 4.79 3.58
CA TYR A 207 -19.81 5.22 2.28
C TYR A 207 -18.91 4.82 1.10
N SER A 208 -17.63 4.50 1.34
CA SER A 208 -16.72 3.97 0.34
C SER A 208 -17.26 2.69 -0.32
N PHE A 209 -18.09 1.92 0.39
CA PHE A 209 -18.65 0.67 -0.08
C PHE A 209 -19.96 0.82 -0.87
N LEU A 210 -20.52 2.04 -0.97
CA LEU A 210 -21.76 2.31 -1.72
C LEU A 210 -21.64 2.00 -3.20
N ASN A 211 -22.74 1.57 -3.83
CA ASN A 211 -22.76 1.34 -5.28
C ASN A 211 -22.41 2.61 -6.06
N PRO A 212 -21.81 2.50 -7.27
CA PRO A 212 -21.43 3.66 -8.09
C PRO A 212 -22.57 4.65 -8.28
N ARG A 213 -22.23 5.94 -8.29
CA ARG A 213 -23.21 7.01 -8.46
C ARG A 213 -23.99 6.83 -9.77
N PRO A 214 -25.33 6.96 -9.78
CA PRO A 214 -26.10 6.93 -11.02
C PRO A 214 -25.61 7.96 -12.04
N GLY A 215 -25.68 7.59 -13.32
CA GLY A 215 -25.20 8.42 -14.45
C GLY A 215 -23.68 8.39 -14.66
N THR A 216 -22.93 7.65 -13.86
CA THR A 216 -21.49 7.44 -14.10
C THR A 216 -21.24 6.29 -15.07
N VAL A 217 -20.08 6.30 -15.74
CA VAL A 217 -19.68 5.28 -16.73
C VAL A 217 -19.74 3.88 -16.11
N MET A 218 -19.24 3.72 -14.88
CA MET A 218 -19.27 2.44 -14.18
C MET A 218 -20.69 1.99 -13.85
N SER A 219 -21.54 2.91 -13.36
CA SER A 219 -22.96 2.62 -13.09
C SER A 219 -23.69 2.16 -14.36
N GLU A 220 -23.48 2.85 -15.48
CA GLU A 220 -24.07 2.46 -16.76
C GLU A 220 -23.58 1.10 -17.27
N LYS A 221 -22.28 0.80 -17.14
CA LYS A 221 -21.71 -0.51 -17.51
C LYS A 221 -22.33 -1.63 -16.67
N LEU A 222 -22.47 -1.44 -15.37
CA LEU A 222 -23.12 -2.40 -14.48
C LEU A 222 -24.58 -2.65 -14.88
N LEU A 223 -25.34 -1.59 -15.15
CA LEU A 223 -26.74 -1.71 -15.59
C LEU A 223 -26.85 -2.46 -16.93
N LYS A 224 -25.96 -2.18 -17.90
CA LYS A 224 -25.90 -2.89 -19.20
C LYS A 224 -25.54 -4.37 -19.04
N ASP A 225 -24.74 -4.71 -18.03
CA ASP A 225 -24.42 -6.09 -17.62
C ASP A 225 -25.56 -6.75 -16.80
N GLY A 226 -26.66 -6.03 -16.55
CA GLY A 226 -27.78 -6.49 -15.75
C GLY A 226 -27.45 -6.58 -14.25
N THR A 227 -26.46 -5.84 -13.80
CA THR A 227 -26.06 -5.71 -12.39
C THR A 227 -26.63 -4.41 -11.86
N SER A 228 -27.73 -4.50 -11.10
CA SER A 228 -28.32 -3.34 -10.42
C SER A 228 -27.63 -3.08 -9.08
N PRO A 229 -27.72 -1.85 -8.54
CA PRO A 229 -27.46 -1.61 -7.12
C PRO A 229 -28.26 -2.58 -6.24
N ASP A 230 -27.72 -2.92 -5.07
CA ASP A 230 -28.48 -3.68 -4.09
C ASP A 230 -29.54 -2.78 -3.40
N GLU A 231 -30.39 -3.36 -2.55
CA GLU A 231 -31.47 -2.61 -1.87
C GLU A 231 -30.96 -1.44 -1.03
N GLU A 232 -29.80 -1.56 -0.40
CA GLU A 232 -29.20 -0.49 0.41
C GLU A 232 -28.71 0.66 -0.48
N GLY A 233 -28.00 0.34 -1.56
CA GLY A 233 -27.51 1.33 -2.52
C GLY A 233 -28.64 2.00 -3.29
N LYS A 234 -29.67 1.25 -3.66
CA LYS A 234 -30.87 1.77 -4.32
C LYS A 234 -31.58 2.79 -3.43
N LYS A 235 -31.91 2.43 -2.18
CA LYS A 235 -32.56 3.34 -1.23
C LYS A 235 -31.72 4.59 -0.96
N TYR A 236 -30.40 4.43 -0.86
CA TYR A 236 -29.49 5.57 -0.68
C TYR A 236 -29.60 6.56 -1.85
N TRP A 237 -29.46 6.09 -3.09
CA TRP A 237 -29.50 6.98 -4.25
C TRP A 237 -30.89 7.55 -4.54
N GLU A 238 -31.97 6.82 -4.23
CA GLU A 238 -33.34 7.34 -4.28
C GLU A 238 -33.56 8.47 -3.26
N SER A 239 -33.02 8.34 -2.05
CA SER A 239 -33.06 9.38 -1.02
C SER A 239 -32.31 10.65 -1.44
N VAL A 240 -31.13 10.48 -2.05
CA VAL A 240 -30.36 11.61 -2.62
C VAL A 240 -31.15 12.31 -3.72
N ALA A 241 -31.76 11.53 -4.64
CA ALA A 241 -32.56 12.07 -5.73
C ALA A 241 -33.76 12.90 -5.22
N ALA A 242 -34.48 12.36 -4.23
CA ALA A 242 -35.64 13.02 -3.65
C ALA A 242 -35.29 14.32 -2.92
N ASP A 243 -34.15 14.36 -2.20
CA ASP A 243 -33.68 15.57 -1.56
C ASP A 243 -33.27 16.64 -2.59
N LEU A 244 -32.56 16.24 -3.65
CA LEU A 244 -32.21 17.13 -4.76
C LEU A 244 -33.44 17.72 -5.45
N GLU A 245 -34.45 16.89 -5.71
CA GLU A 245 -35.72 17.34 -6.29
C GLU A 245 -36.43 18.34 -5.36
N SER A 246 -36.43 18.09 -4.05
CA SER A 246 -36.99 19.01 -3.06
C SER A 246 -36.26 20.37 -3.00
N GLN A 247 -35.00 20.41 -3.43
CA GLN A 247 -34.17 21.62 -3.54
C GLN A 247 -34.18 22.26 -4.94
N GLY A 248 -35.06 21.76 -5.83
CA GLY A 248 -35.29 22.27 -7.17
C GLY A 248 -34.26 21.82 -8.21
N VAL A 249 -33.50 20.75 -7.94
CA VAL A 249 -32.58 20.14 -8.91
C VAL A 249 -33.27 18.95 -9.55
N SER A 250 -33.57 19.02 -10.85
CA SER A 250 -34.23 17.91 -11.56
C SER A 250 -33.31 16.68 -11.69
N TYR A 251 -33.90 15.50 -11.90
CA TYR A 251 -33.15 14.26 -12.09
C TYR A 251 -32.18 14.35 -13.28
N ASP A 252 -32.64 14.87 -14.43
CA ASP A 252 -31.80 15.06 -15.63
C ASP A 252 -30.63 16.00 -15.36
N GLU A 253 -30.87 17.03 -14.57
CA GLU A 253 -29.88 17.98 -14.12
C GLU A 253 -28.82 17.35 -13.21
N TRP A 254 -29.23 16.49 -12.29
CA TRP A 254 -28.31 15.73 -11.44
C TRP A 254 -27.49 14.71 -12.24
N MET A 255 -28.13 14.00 -13.18
CA MET A 255 -27.47 12.98 -14.02
C MET A 255 -26.41 13.56 -14.94
N LYS A 256 -26.64 14.74 -15.54
CA LYS A 256 -25.67 15.41 -16.44
C LYS A 256 -24.37 15.83 -15.75
N ARG A 257 -24.33 15.84 -14.42
CA ARG A 257 -23.22 16.36 -13.63
C ARG A 257 -22.48 15.19 -12.99
N ALA A 258 -21.46 14.67 -13.66
CA ALA A 258 -20.58 13.67 -13.10
C ALA A 258 -19.56 14.36 -12.16
N CYS A 259 -19.53 13.95 -10.88
CA CYS A 259 -18.73 14.58 -9.83
C CYS A 259 -17.21 14.37 -10.05
N ILE A 260 -16.50 15.41 -10.54
CA ILE A 260 -15.02 15.42 -10.54
C ILE A 260 -14.43 16.70 -9.88
N ASP A 261 -15.23 17.74 -9.68
CA ASP A 261 -14.73 19.03 -9.17
C ASP A 261 -14.40 19.07 -7.66
N GLU A 262 -14.56 17.98 -6.89
CA GLU A 262 -14.26 17.97 -5.45
C GLU A 262 -12.78 17.67 -5.11
N ILE A 263 -11.92 17.48 -6.11
CA ILE A 263 -10.54 17.04 -5.87
C ILE A 263 -9.64 18.24 -5.49
N LYS A 264 -9.39 18.40 -4.19
CA LYS A 264 -8.41 19.36 -3.66
C LYS A 264 -6.99 18.77 -3.48
N GLY A 265 -6.84 17.46 -3.54
CA GLY A 265 -5.56 16.77 -3.32
C GLY A 265 -4.74 16.61 -4.62
N GLU A 266 -3.51 17.12 -4.64
CA GLU A 266 -2.59 17.11 -5.79
C GLU A 266 -2.48 15.72 -6.46
N GLU A 267 -2.35 14.64 -5.69
CA GLU A 267 -2.17 13.28 -6.24
C GLU A 267 -3.38 12.75 -7.01
N THR A 268 -4.60 13.10 -6.57
CA THR A 268 -5.83 12.71 -7.25
C THR A 268 -6.19 13.68 -8.37
N LYS A 269 -5.75 14.94 -8.26
CA LYS A 269 -6.08 16.00 -9.22
C LYS A 269 -5.35 15.80 -10.55
N GLU A 270 -4.05 15.51 -10.50
CA GLU A 270 -3.25 15.25 -11.71
C GLU A 270 -3.81 14.07 -12.52
N VAL A 271 -4.29 13.02 -11.83
CA VAL A 271 -4.85 11.83 -12.50
C VAL A 271 -6.23 12.14 -13.08
N ALA A 272 -7.08 12.84 -12.34
CA ALA A 272 -8.44 13.15 -12.79
C ALA A 272 -8.49 14.20 -13.92
N GLU A 273 -7.61 15.21 -13.90
CA GLU A 273 -7.58 16.29 -14.90
C GLU A 273 -7.09 15.81 -16.28
N SER A 274 -6.23 14.78 -16.34
CA SER A 274 -5.67 14.32 -17.62
C SER A 274 -6.61 13.47 -18.47
N GLU A 275 -7.64 12.88 -17.87
CA GLU A 275 -8.49 11.88 -18.53
C GLU A 275 -9.95 12.28 -18.69
N VAL A 276 -10.40 13.36 -18.04
CA VAL A 276 -11.81 13.77 -18.11
C VAL A 276 -11.98 15.08 -18.87
N LYS A 277 -12.65 14.99 -20.02
CA LYS A 277 -13.19 16.14 -20.75
C LYS A 277 -14.46 16.61 -20.04
N THR A 278 -14.35 17.59 -19.16
CA THR A 278 -15.52 18.28 -18.59
C THR A 278 -16.06 19.29 -19.60
N ASP A 279 -17.03 18.87 -20.41
CA ASP A 279 -17.92 19.80 -21.10
C ASP A 279 -19.00 20.23 -20.10
N SER A 280 -19.04 21.52 -19.73
CA SER A 280 -20.28 22.32 -19.76
C SER A 280 -20.18 23.59 -18.93
N LYS A 281 -20.70 24.67 -19.53
CA LYS A 281 -21.20 25.87 -18.85
C LYS A 281 -22.26 25.45 -17.83
N THR A 282 -21.84 25.11 -16.62
CA THR A 282 -22.74 24.73 -15.52
C THR A 282 -22.95 25.93 -14.61
N ASP A 283 -24.19 26.16 -14.18
CA ASP A 283 -24.48 27.09 -13.10
C ASP A 283 -23.82 26.59 -11.81
N ALA A 284 -22.84 27.36 -11.33
CA ALA A 284 -22.08 27.04 -10.12
C ALA A 284 -22.99 26.87 -8.89
N ALA A 285 -24.14 27.56 -8.85
CA ALA A 285 -25.08 27.46 -7.75
C ALA A 285 -25.73 26.06 -7.67
N THR A 286 -26.13 25.50 -8.81
CA THR A 286 -26.72 24.15 -8.85
C THR A 286 -25.70 23.08 -8.51
N LEU A 287 -24.46 23.23 -8.99
CA LEU A 287 -23.39 22.30 -8.65
C LEU A 287 -23.09 22.29 -7.15
N GLU A 288 -23.08 23.46 -6.51
CA GLU A 288 -22.87 23.57 -5.06
C GLU A 288 -24.01 22.92 -4.26
N LYS A 289 -25.26 23.07 -4.70
CA LYS A 289 -26.41 22.36 -4.10
C LYS A 289 -26.26 20.85 -4.20
N ILE A 290 -25.89 20.32 -5.38
CA ILE A 290 -25.67 18.89 -5.57
C ILE A 290 -24.59 18.37 -4.63
N LYS A 291 -23.46 19.08 -4.55
CA LYS A 291 -22.35 18.72 -3.66
C LYS A 291 -22.76 18.73 -2.19
N ALA A 292 -23.50 19.76 -1.75
CA ALA A 292 -23.97 19.86 -0.37
C ALA A 292 -24.90 18.71 0.01
N VAL A 293 -25.85 18.35 -0.87
CA VAL A 293 -26.76 17.22 -0.64
C VAL A 293 -26.00 15.90 -0.62
N GLU A 294 -25.21 15.59 -1.65
CA GLU A 294 -24.46 14.33 -1.69
C GLU A 294 -23.52 14.19 -0.49
N ARG A 295 -22.88 15.27 -0.05
CA ARG A 295 -22.04 15.27 1.15
C ARG A 295 -22.82 14.93 2.41
N ARG A 296 -23.97 15.55 2.60
CA ARG A 296 -24.84 15.30 3.76
C ARG A 296 -25.27 13.84 3.82
N HIS A 297 -25.73 13.28 2.70
CA HIS A 297 -26.12 11.86 2.63
C HIS A 297 -24.94 10.92 2.89
N ARG A 298 -23.72 11.26 2.43
CA ARG A 298 -22.50 10.46 2.76
C ARG A 298 -22.19 10.45 4.25
N GLU A 299 -22.29 11.59 4.92
CA GLU A 299 -22.07 11.69 6.37
C GLU A 299 -23.15 10.92 7.16
N GLU A 300 -24.40 10.94 6.69
CA GLU A 300 -25.54 10.24 7.30
C GLU A 300 -25.57 8.72 7.00
N PHE A 301 -24.83 8.25 6.00
CA PHE A 301 -24.83 6.85 5.59
C PHE A 301 -24.36 5.91 6.72
N ARG A 302 -25.08 4.81 6.91
CA ARG A 302 -24.76 3.73 7.85
C ARG A 302 -24.81 2.41 7.13
N ILE A 303 -23.72 1.64 7.21
CA ILE A 303 -23.59 0.38 6.51
C ILE A 303 -24.50 -0.70 7.09
N SER A 304 -25.18 -1.44 6.22
CA SER A 304 -25.97 -2.59 6.66
C SER A 304 -25.10 -3.75 7.13
N GLY A 305 -25.65 -4.59 8.00
CA GLY A 305 -25.00 -5.84 8.41
C GLY A 305 -24.73 -6.79 7.24
N GLU A 306 -25.58 -6.78 6.21
CA GLU A 306 -25.40 -7.59 5.00
C GLU A 306 -24.18 -7.13 4.19
N ARG A 307 -24.06 -5.82 3.93
CA ARG A 307 -22.91 -5.26 3.21
C ARG A 307 -21.61 -5.43 4.00
N LEU A 308 -21.66 -5.27 5.32
CA LEU A 308 -20.53 -5.55 6.20
C LEU A 308 -20.11 -7.04 6.19
N ALA A 309 -21.07 -7.96 6.11
CA ALA A 309 -20.80 -9.39 5.97
C ALA A 309 -20.08 -9.71 4.64
N LYS A 310 -20.49 -9.08 3.52
CA LYS A 310 -19.80 -9.22 2.23
C LYS A 310 -18.34 -8.75 2.29
N ILE A 311 -18.06 -7.64 2.98
CA ILE A 311 -16.67 -7.16 3.20
C ILE A 311 -15.86 -8.23 3.94
N ARG A 312 -16.40 -8.77 5.04
CA ARG A 312 -15.74 -9.79 5.86
C ARG A 312 -15.49 -11.08 5.08
N GLU A 313 -16.44 -11.49 4.23
CA GLU A 313 -16.30 -12.63 3.33
C GLU A 313 -15.13 -12.44 2.36
N ILE A 314 -15.07 -11.30 1.66
CA ILE A 314 -13.98 -11.00 0.71
C ILE A 314 -12.62 -11.04 1.40
N LEU A 315 -12.51 -10.44 2.59
CA LEU A 315 -11.25 -10.43 3.35
C LEU A 315 -10.76 -11.85 3.67
N LYS A 316 -11.67 -12.79 3.92
CA LYS A 316 -11.31 -14.20 4.16
C LYS A 316 -10.71 -14.90 2.96
N ILE A 317 -11.11 -14.55 1.74
CA ILE A 317 -10.55 -15.13 0.51
C ILE A 317 -9.04 -14.84 0.38
N TYR A 318 -8.57 -13.71 0.92
CA TYR A 318 -7.14 -13.37 0.92
C TYR A 318 -6.29 -14.20 1.88
N GLU A 319 -6.89 -14.84 2.90
CA GLU A 319 -6.14 -15.65 3.87
C GLU A 319 -5.47 -16.86 3.17
N GLY A 320 -4.28 -17.22 3.63
CA GLY A 320 -3.47 -18.27 3.01
C GLY A 320 -2.38 -17.73 2.08
N THR A 321 -1.85 -18.59 1.22
CA THR A 321 -0.71 -18.29 0.36
C THR A 321 -1.12 -18.24 -1.11
N HIS A 322 -1.10 -17.04 -1.69
CA HIS A 322 -1.57 -16.79 -3.05
C HIS A 322 -0.52 -16.05 -3.89
N ASN A 323 -0.73 -16.01 -5.20
CA ASN A 323 0.10 -15.23 -6.12
C ASN A 323 -0.44 -13.81 -6.27
N PHE A 324 0.18 -12.85 -5.58
CA PHE A 324 -0.30 -11.46 -5.53
C PHE A 324 0.28 -10.57 -6.64
N HIS A 325 0.63 -11.11 -7.81
CA HIS A 325 1.29 -10.34 -8.88
C HIS A 325 0.46 -9.14 -9.39
N ASN A 326 -0.87 -9.26 -9.45
CA ASN A 326 -1.78 -8.16 -9.81
C ASN A 326 -1.86 -7.06 -8.73
N PHE A 327 -1.52 -7.40 -7.48
CA PHE A 327 -1.55 -6.49 -6.33
C PHE A 327 -0.25 -5.70 -6.18
N THR A 328 0.62 -5.65 -7.18
CA THR A 328 1.86 -4.86 -7.12
C THR A 328 2.24 -4.35 -8.49
N LEU A 329 3.20 -3.43 -8.53
CA LEU A 329 3.81 -2.98 -9.77
C LEU A 329 5.00 -3.88 -10.16
N GLY A 330 5.15 -4.10 -11.47
CA GLY A 330 6.36 -4.68 -12.06
C GLY A 330 6.62 -6.17 -11.79
N LYS A 331 5.67 -6.92 -11.19
CA LYS A 331 5.79 -8.37 -10.99
C LYS A 331 5.10 -9.14 -12.10
N ALA A 332 5.79 -10.15 -12.60
CA ALA A 332 5.21 -11.12 -13.53
C ALA A 332 4.54 -12.24 -12.74
N PHE A 333 3.49 -12.85 -13.29
CA PHE A 333 2.83 -14.02 -12.70
C PHE A 333 3.81 -15.15 -12.33
N LYS A 334 4.85 -15.37 -13.14
CA LYS A 334 5.86 -16.42 -12.88
C LYS A 334 6.96 -16.03 -11.89
N ASP A 335 6.96 -14.80 -11.35
CA ASP A 335 7.97 -14.39 -10.37
C ASP A 335 7.66 -15.05 -9.02
N PRO A 336 8.53 -15.92 -8.48
CA PRO A 336 8.29 -16.59 -7.19
C PRO A 336 8.13 -15.59 -6.03
N SER A 337 8.73 -14.40 -6.16
CA SER A 337 8.59 -13.33 -5.19
C SER A 337 7.24 -12.61 -5.29
N ALA A 338 6.29 -13.04 -6.12
CA ALA A 338 4.89 -12.61 -6.06
C ALA A 338 4.04 -13.45 -5.08
N MET A 339 4.52 -14.63 -4.68
CA MET A 339 3.85 -15.46 -3.69
C MET A 339 3.92 -14.81 -2.30
N ARG A 340 2.76 -14.57 -1.68
CA ARG A 340 2.67 -13.98 -0.33
C ARG A 340 1.65 -14.70 0.51
N THR A 341 1.87 -14.67 1.82
CA THR A 341 1.03 -15.36 2.81
C THR A 341 0.37 -14.34 3.71
N MET A 342 -0.96 -14.27 3.64
CA MET A 342 -1.77 -13.51 4.58
C MET A 342 -2.21 -14.45 5.71
N LYS A 343 -1.97 -14.03 6.95
CA LYS A 343 -2.27 -14.82 8.14
C LYS A 343 -3.70 -14.61 8.62
N SER A 344 -4.12 -13.35 8.70
CA SER A 344 -5.49 -12.99 9.09
C SER A 344 -5.87 -11.63 8.53
N LEU A 345 -7.11 -11.52 8.06
CA LEU A 345 -7.73 -10.25 7.71
C LEU A 345 -9.08 -10.14 8.42
N THR A 346 -9.33 -8.99 9.04
CA THR A 346 -10.57 -8.73 9.79
C THR A 346 -11.06 -7.32 9.53
N CYS A 347 -12.38 -7.12 9.63
CA CYS A 347 -13.03 -5.81 9.58
C CYS A 347 -13.79 -5.61 10.88
N SER A 348 -13.58 -4.47 11.56
CA SER A 348 -14.28 -4.12 12.79
C SER A 348 -15.79 -3.98 12.57
N ASP A 349 -16.53 -3.85 13.67
CA ASP A 349 -17.86 -3.23 13.59
C ASP A 349 -17.69 -1.73 13.26
N PRO A 350 -18.70 -1.11 12.64
CA PRO A 350 -18.66 0.31 12.33
C PRO A 350 -18.67 1.17 13.59
N PHE A 351 -18.02 2.34 13.53
CA PHE A 351 -18.00 3.31 14.62
C PHE A 351 -18.07 4.74 14.06
N LEU A 352 -18.59 5.68 14.85
CA LEU A 352 -18.82 7.05 14.43
C LEU A 352 -17.69 7.98 14.86
N ILE A 353 -17.22 8.82 13.94
CA ILE A 353 -16.30 9.93 14.20
C ILE A 353 -16.81 11.16 13.45
N ASP A 354 -17.08 12.25 14.17
CA ASP A 354 -17.56 13.50 13.60
C ASP A 354 -18.80 13.35 12.69
N GLY A 355 -19.70 12.42 13.03
CA GLY A 355 -20.91 12.13 12.26
C GLY A 355 -20.74 11.12 11.13
N THR A 356 -19.52 10.94 10.62
CA THR A 356 -19.21 9.94 9.58
C THR A 356 -18.95 8.58 10.20
N GLU A 357 -19.47 7.53 9.58
CA GLU A 357 -19.24 6.15 10.00
C GLU A 357 -17.98 5.56 9.34
N TRP A 358 -17.16 4.88 10.15
CA TRP A 358 -15.87 4.31 9.77
C TRP A 358 -15.78 2.84 10.12
N VAL A 359 -14.91 2.12 9.41
CA VAL A 359 -14.47 0.78 9.76
C VAL A 359 -12.95 0.69 9.78
N SER A 360 -12.43 -0.20 10.62
CA SER A 360 -11.01 -0.58 10.68
C SER A 360 -10.82 -1.96 10.09
N ILE A 361 -10.03 -2.05 9.01
CA ILE A 361 -9.62 -3.31 8.41
C ILE A 361 -8.21 -3.65 8.89
N LYS A 362 -8.06 -4.71 9.69
CA LYS A 362 -6.75 -5.20 10.15
C LYS A 362 -6.23 -6.31 9.26
N ILE A 363 -4.98 -6.18 8.82
CA ILE A 363 -4.32 -7.09 7.88
C ILE A 363 -3.01 -7.57 8.49
N HIS A 364 -2.95 -8.87 8.81
CA HIS A 364 -1.76 -9.54 9.29
C HIS A 364 -1.18 -10.42 8.19
N GLY A 365 0.03 -10.12 7.74
CA GLY A 365 0.70 -10.87 6.67
C GLY A 365 2.19 -11.10 6.94
N GLN A 366 2.76 -12.14 6.34
CA GLN A 366 4.18 -12.45 6.51
C GLN A 366 5.08 -11.36 5.90
N SER A 367 4.75 -10.93 4.69
CA SER A 367 5.41 -9.83 4.00
C SER A 367 4.48 -9.22 2.97
N PHE A 368 4.78 -7.99 2.57
CA PHE A 368 3.96 -7.23 1.61
C PHE A 368 4.84 -6.68 0.49
N MET A 369 4.30 -6.65 -0.72
CA MET A 369 4.89 -5.99 -1.87
C MET A 369 4.47 -4.52 -1.95
N LEU A 370 5.13 -3.76 -2.82
CA LEU A 370 4.79 -2.36 -3.08
C LEU A 370 3.31 -2.25 -3.47
N HIS A 371 2.58 -1.37 -2.78
CA HIS A 371 1.14 -1.11 -2.98
C HIS A 371 0.18 -2.28 -2.70
N GLN A 372 0.65 -3.43 -2.22
CA GLN A 372 -0.17 -4.65 -2.07
C GLN A 372 -1.43 -4.42 -1.24
N ILE A 373 -1.28 -3.86 -0.05
CA ILE A 373 -2.42 -3.61 0.85
C ILE A 373 -3.43 -2.66 0.21
N ARG A 374 -2.97 -1.54 -0.36
CA ARG A 374 -3.83 -0.54 -0.99
C ARG A 374 -4.61 -1.10 -2.18
N LYS A 375 -4.01 -2.00 -2.96
CA LYS A 375 -4.70 -2.72 -4.04
C LYS A 375 -5.68 -3.78 -3.53
N MET A 376 -5.34 -4.48 -2.44
CA MET A 376 -6.27 -5.42 -1.78
C MET A 376 -7.51 -4.70 -1.27
N ILE A 377 -7.33 -3.59 -0.54
CA ILE A 377 -8.44 -2.75 -0.05
C ILE A 377 -9.30 -2.24 -1.22
N SER A 378 -8.66 -1.80 -2.31
CA SER A 378 -9.40 -1.36 -3.49
C SER A 378 -10.25 -2.49 -4.08
N MET A 379 -9.75 -3.72 -4.16
CA MET A 379 -10.55 -4.85 -4.64
C MET A 379 -11.70 -5.18 -3.70
N VAL A 380 -11.48 -5.15 -2.38
CA VAL A 380 -12.57 -5.32 -1.39
C VAL A 380 -13.67 -4.30 -1.65
N ALA A 381 -13.31 -3.02 -1.71
CA ALA A 381 -14.27 -1.95 -1.93
C ALA A 381 -14.98 -2.12 -3.28
N LEU A 382 -14.25 -2.29 -4.38
CA LEU A 382 -14.83 -2.38 -5.71
C LEU A 382 -15.72 -3.61 -5.90
N SER A 383 -15.35 -4.77 -5.34
CA SER A 383 -16.21 -5.97 -5.37
C SER A 383 -17.55 -5.71 -4.68
N VAL A 384 -17.56 -5.00 -3.55
CA VAL A 384 -18.80 -4.64 -2.85
C VAL A 384 -19.58 -3.57 -3.61
N ARG A 385 -18.92 -2.48 -4.03
CA ARG A 385 -19.56 -1.38 -4.78
C ARG A 385 -20.24 -1.89 -6.06
N CYS A 386 -19.59 -2.81 -6.76
CA CYS A 386 -20.04 -3.28 -8.07
C CYS A 386 -20.90 -4.55 -8.00
N ASN A 387 -21.24 -5.04 -6.81
CA ASN A 387 -21.96 -6.30 -6.61
C ASN A 387 -21.31 -7.48 -7.38
N ALA A 388 -19.98 -7.48 -7.47
CA ALA A 388 -19.24 -8.53 -8.14
C ALA A 388 -19.21 -9.79 -7.25
N ASP A 389 -19.31 -10.97 -7.85
CA ASP A 389 -19.18 -12.24 -7.11
C ASP A 389 -17.74 -12.36 -6.55
N PRO A 390 -17.56 -12.26 -5.22
CA PRO A 390 -16.23 -12.24 -4.63
C PRO A 390 -15.53 -13.60 -4.70
N GLN A 391 -16.28 -14.71 -4.65
CA GLN A 391 -15.76 -16.07 -4.73
C GLN A 391 -15.24 -16.40 -6.13
N LYS A 392 -15.75 -15.71 -7.15
CA LYS A 392 -15.25 -15.79 -8.51
C LYS A 392 -14.12 -14.79 -8.76
N LEU A 393 -14.36 -13.50 -8.51
CA LEU A 393 -13.48 -12.43 -8.94
C LEU A 393 -12.14 -12.43 -8.21
N ILE A 394 -12.14 -12.58 -6.88
CA ILE A 394 -10.89 -12.49 -6.10
C ILE A 394 -9.92 -13.62 -6.45
N PRO A 395 -10.33 -14.90 -6.55
CA PRO A 395 -9.44 -15.96 -7.00
C PRO A 395 -8.88 -15.75 -8.41
N GLN A 396 -9.68 -15.23 -9.35
CA GLN A 396 -9.21 -14.90 -10.70
C GLN A 396 -8.05 -13.90 -10.68
N THR A 397 -8.00 -12.97 -9.71
CA THR A 397 -6.88 -12.02 -9.59
C THR A 397 -5.54 -12.67 -9.24
N PHE A 398 -5.53 -13.92 -8.74
CA PHE A 398 -4.30 -14.68 -8.47
C PHE A 398 -3.83 -15.50 -9.67
N GLU A 399 -4.66 -15.62 -10.71
CA GLU A 399 -4.34 -16.36 -11.92
C GLU A 399 -3.42 -15.59 -12.86
N LYS A 400 -3.15 -16.16 -14.03
CA LYS A 400 -2.17 -15.62 -15.00
C LYS A 400 -2.56 -14.27 -15.60
N ALA A 401 -3.86 -13.99 -15.72
CA ALA A 401 -4.35 -12.76 -16.35
C ALA A 401 -3.87 -11.53 -15.57
N ARG A 402 -3.45 -10.50 -16.31
CA ARG A 402 -2.92 -9.27 -15.71
C ARG A 402 -3.94 -8.15 -15.84
N ILE A 403 -4.36 -7.58 -14.71
CA ILE A 403 -5.35 -6.50 -14.64
C ILE A 403 -4.78 -5.27 -13.93
N ASN A 404 -5.38 -4.11 -14.18
CA ASN A 404 -4.99 -2.87 -13.51
C ASN A 404 -5.86 -2.59 -12.29
N ILE A 405 -5.51 -3.19 -11.15
CA ILE A 405 -6.19 -2.89 -9.88
C ILE A 405 -5.81 -1.46 -9.43
N PRO A 406 -6.77 -0.55 -9.24
CA PRO A 406 -6.47 0.81 -8.77
C PRO A 406 -5.99 0.76 -7.32
N LYS A 407 -5.23 1.78 -6.92
CA LYS A 407 -4.58 1.82 -5.61
C LYS A 407 -5.37 2.74 -4.69
N ALA A 408 -6.05 2.18 -3.69
CA ALA A 408 -6.79 2.95 -2.69
C ALA A 408 -5.90 4.04 -2.02
N PRO A 409 -6.45 5.11 -1.45
CA PRO A 409 -5.67 6.19 -0.83
C PRO A 409 -4.66 5.72 0.24
N ALA A 410 -3.56 6.46 0.40
CA ALA A 410 -2.58 6.18 1.45
C ALA A 410 -3.08 6.59 2.85
N LEU A 411 -3.99 7.57 2.89
CA LEU A 411 -4.49 8.21 4.11
C LEU A 411 -4.92 7.19 5.17
N GLY A 412 -5.74 6.21 4.79
CA GLY A 412 -6.23 5.20 5.73
C GLY A 412 -5.18 4.20 6.23
N LEU A 413 -4.01 4.11 5.60
CA LEU A 413 -3.05 3.04 5.87
C LEU A 413 -2.10 3.37 7.02
N LEU A 414 -2.09 2.48 8.01
CA LEU A 414 -1.25 2.52 9.20
C LEU A 414 -0.50 1.21 9.38
N LEU A 415 0.83 1.27 9.57
CA LEU A 415 1.56 0.12 10.11
C LEU A 415 1.37 0.06 11.63
N GLU A 416 0.65 -0.95 12.11
CA GLU A 416 0.46 -1.16 13.55
C GLU A 416 1.78 -1.63 14.19
N ARG A 417 2.34 -2.74 13.70
CA ARG A 417 3.65 -3.25 14.16
C ARG A 417 4.26 -4.33 13.25
N PRO A 418 5.59 -4.39 13.13
CA PRO A 418 6.31 -5.60 12.74
C PRO A 418 6.39 -6.58 13.93
N VAL A 419 6.33 -7.88 13.63
CA VAL A 419 6.27 -8.98 14.59
C VAL A 419 7.53 -9.82 14.50
N TYR A 420 8.14 -10.11 15.65
CA TYR A 420 9.44 -10.78 15.78
C TYR A 420 9.38 -12.13 16.51
N ASP A 421 8.21 -12.78 16.61
CA ASP A 421 8.01 -13.99 17.42
C ASP A 421 9.08 -15.08 17.19
N SER A 422 9.44 -15.35 15.94
CA SER A 422 10.46 -16.38 15.61
C SER A 422 11.85 -16.00 16.14
N TYR A 423 12.17 -14.71 16.15
CA TYR A 423 13.40 -14.18 16.72
C TYR A 423 13.34 -14.16 18.24
N ASN A 424 12.24 -13.67 18.81
CA ASN A 424 12.04 -13.54 20.26
C ASN A 424 12.08 -14.92 20.95
N LYS A 425 11.45 -15.95 20.35
CA LYS A 425 11.52 -17.33 20.85
C LYS A 425 12.96 -17.85 20.98
N LYS A 426 13.80 -17.61 19.95
CA LYS A 426 15.22 -18.00 19.99
C LYS A 426 16.00 -17.19 21.01
N LEU A 427 15.75 -15.89 21.08
CA LEU A 427 16.47 -14.98 21.96
C LEU A 427 16.19 -15.28 23.46
N GLN A 428 14.93 -15.53 23.80
CA GLN A 428 14.52 -15.90 25.16
C GLN A 428 15.00 -17.32 25.51
N GLY A 429 14.79 -18.29 24.62
CA GLY A 429 15.13 -19.69 24.88
C GLY A 429 16.64 -19.96 24.98
N GLU A 430 17.46 -19.32 24.13
CA GLU A 430 18.91 -19.60 24.09
C GLU A 430 19.74 -18.63 24.95
N PHE A 431 19.26 -17.40 25.18
CA PHE A 431 20.08 -16.34 25.81
C PHE A 431 19.42 -15.65 27.00
N GLY A 432 18.15 -15.94 27.33
CA GLY A 432 17.44 -15.28 28.43
C GLY A 432 17.34 -13.76 28.29
N ARG A 433 17.35 -13.23 27.06
CA ARG A 433 17.28 -11.78 26.80
C ARG A 433 15.87 -11.37 26.39
N GLU A 434 15.53 -10.13 26.72
CA GLU A 434 14.26 -9.51 26.31
C GLU A 434 14.14 -9.46 24.78
N GLY A 435 12.96 -9.81 24.28
CA GLY A 435 12.65 -9.78 22.86
C GLY A 435 12.39 -8.37 22.33
N VAL A 436 12.18 -8.25 21.03
CA VAL A 436 11.70 -7.01 20.41
C VAL A 436 10.17 -7.03 20.46
N HIS A 437 9.61 -6.32 21.43
CA HIS A 437 8.17 -6.18 21.67
C HIS A 437 7.80 -4.71 21.80
N PHE A 438 6.54 -4.37 21.50
CA PHE A 438 6.01 -3.01 21.71
C PHE A 438 5.19 -2.91 23.00
N ASP A 439 4.99 -4.02 23.71
CA ASP A 439 4.01 -4.14 24.80
C ASP A 439 4.27 -3.16 25.96
N ASN A 440 5.54 -2.83 26.21
CA ASN A 440 5.94 -1.85 27.23
C ASN A 440 5.47 -0.42 26.94
N TRP A 441 5.02 -0.14 25.71
CA TRP A 441 4.59 1.19 25.26
C TRP A 441 3.18 1.22 24.69
N ASN A 442 2.34 0.22 24.98
CA ASN A 442 1.00 0.11 24.40
C ASN A 442 0.17 1.39 24.66
N ASP A 443 0.16 1.89 25.89
CA ASP A 443 -0.63 3.09 26.24
C ASP A 443 -0.12 4.34 25.52
N GLN A 444 1.20 4.50 25.41
CA GLN A 444 1.83 5.63 24.70
C GLN A 444 1.57 5.53 23.20
N ILE A 445 1.60 4.33 22.63
CA ILE A 445 1.33 4.07 21.22
C ILE A 445 -0.14 4.34 20.91
N GLU A 446 -1.08 3.89 21.74
CA GLU A 446 -2.50 4.18 21.56
C GLU A 446 -2.80 5.67 21.69
N ALA A 447 -2.27 6.35 22.72
CA ALA A 447 -2.40 7.80 22.85
C ALA A 447 -1.82 8.55 21.63
N PHE A 448 -0.71 8.08 21.09
CA PHE A 448 -0.10 8.63 19.88
C PHE A 448 -0.95 8.39 18.63
N LYS A 449 -1.53 7.18 18.48
CA LYS A 449 -2.44 6.85 17.38
C LYS A 449 -3.62 7.79 17.37
N HIS A 450 -4.29 7.97 18.51
CA HIS A 450 -5.41 8.91 18.62
C HIS A 450 -4.98 10.33 18.23
N LYS A 451 -4.00 10.91 18.93
CA LYS A 451 -3.61 12.31 18.78
C LYS A 451 -3.03 12.66 17.40
N PHE A 452 -2.19 11.80 16.82
CA PHE A 452 -1.39 12.17 15.64
C PHE A 452 -1.76 11.43 14.35
N ILE A 453 -2.43 10.28 14.45
CA ILE A 453 -2.75 9.46 13.27
C ILE A 453 -4.24 9.52 12.99
N TYR A 454 -5.08 9.06 13.91
CA TYR A 454 -6.53 8.96 13.72
C TYR A 454 -7.16 10.34 13.54
N ASP A 455 -6.89 11.30 14.45
CA ASP A 455 -7.37 12.69 14.31
C ASP A 455 -6.97 13.30 12.96
N LYS A 456 -5.76 12.96 12.48
CA LYS A 456 -5.26 13.45 11.20
C LYS A 456 -5.99 12.83 10.01
N ILE A 457 -6.20 11.51 10.04
CA ILE A 457 -6.96 10.77 9.02
C ILE A 457 -8.37 11.34 8.88
N TYR A 458 -9.06 11.52 10.01
CA TYR A 458 -10.43 12.01 10.03
C TYR A 458 -10.52 13.47 9.57
N ALA A 459 -9.63 14.34 10.05
CA ALA A 459 -9.60 15.74 9.64
C ALA A 459 -9.28 15.91 8.14
N GLU A 460 -8.38 15.07 7.60
CA GLU A 460 -8.01 15.12 6.19
C GLU A 460 -9.14 14.59 5.28
N GLU A 461 -9.84 13.52 5.67
CA GLU A 461 -11.03 13.09 4.93
C GLU A 461 -12.17 14.11 4.99
N LYS A 462 -12.40 14.73 6.15
CA LYS A 462 -13.42 15.77 6.32
C LYS A 462 -13.13 17.01 5.46
N GLY A 463 -11.86 17.37 5.31
CA GLY A 463 -11.44 18.57 4.57
C GLY A 463 -11.21 18.35 3.06
N GLN A 464 -10.73 17.17 2.66
CA GLN A 464 -10.31 16.88 1.28
C GLN A 464 -11.13 15.80 0.58
N HIS A 465 -11.97 15.06 1.30
CA HIS A 465 -12.84 14.00 0.76
C HIS A 465 -12.06 12.98 -0.08
N VAL A 466 -10.90 12.55 0.42
CA VAL A 466 -9.92 11.72 -0.29
C VAL A 466 -10.52 10.40 -0.76
N PHE A 467 -11.31 9.73 0.09
CA PHE A 467 -11.98 8.48 -0.29
C PHE A 467 -13.07 8.72 -1.33
N HIS A 468 -13.91 9.74 -1.14
CA HIS A 468 -14.93 10.09 -2.12
C HIS A 468 -14.32 10.43 -3.48
N ALA A 469 -13.30 11.28 -3.52
CA ALA A 469 -12.56 11.63 -4.73
C ALA A 469 -12.02 10.41 -5.47
N PHE A 470 -11.42 9.46 -4.74
CA PHE A 470 -10.90 8.22 -5.32
C PHE A 470 -12.01 7.37 -5.97
N PHE A 471 -13.13 7.14 -5.28
CA PHE A 471 -14.20 6.31 -5.83
C PHE A 471 -14.98 7.02 -6.94
N SER A 472 -15.18 8.34 -6.85
CA SER A 472 -15.76 9.14 -7.93
C SER A 472 -14.91 9.06 -9.20
N PHE A 473 -13.57 9.13 -9.07
CA PHE A 473 -12.67 8.91 -10.19
C PHE A 473 -12.85 7.53 -10.83
N VAL A 474 -12.96 6.47 -10.02
CA VAL A 474 -13.21 5.11 -10.56
C VAL A 474 -14.57 5.03 -11.27
N ASP A 475 -15.60 5.66 -10.70
CA ASP A 475 -16.96 5.61 -11.25
C ASP A 475 -17.06 6.29 -12.64
N VAL A 476 -16.32 7.38 -12.87
CA VAL A 476 -16.35 8.18 -14.11
C VAL A 476 -15.27 7.81 -15.13
N PHE A 477 -14.33 6.93 -14.77
CA PHE A 477 -13.21 6.57 -15.62
C PHE A 477 -13.66 5.97 -16.96
N THR A 478 -13.24 6.59 -18.06
CA THR A 478 -13.63 6.25 -19.44
C THR A 478 -12.64 5.34 -20.16
N GLY A 479 -11.52 4.98 -19.54
CA GLY A 479 -10.48 4.19 -20.20
C GLY A 479 -10.96 2.81 -20.66
N ASP A 480 -10.37 2.34 -21.77
CA ASP A 480 -10.76 1.11 -22.48
C ASP A 480 -10.73 -0.11 -21.56
N ALA A 481 -11.89 -0.76 -21.39
CA ALA A 481 -12.16 -1.98 -20.63
C ALA A 481 -11.47 -2.18 -19.25
N SER A 482 -10.83 -1.16 -18.68
CA SER A 482 -9.83 -1.33 -17.61
C SER A 482 -10.44 -1.81 -16.31
N PHE A 483 -11.71 -1.48 -16.07
CA PHE A 483 -12.49 -1.91 -14.90
C PHE A 483 -13.59 -2.91 -15.24
N ASP A 484 -13.64 -3.42 -16.47
CA ASP A 484 -14.67 -4.37 -16.90
C ASP A 484 -14.53 -5.73 -16.18
N PHE A 485 -13.40 -5.99 -15.54
CA PHE A 485 -13.24 -7.14 -14.64
C PHE A 485 -14.20 -7.12 -13.43
N LEU A 486 -14.84 -5.98 -13.14
CA LEU A 486 -15.84 -5.82 -12.08
C LEU A 486 -17.26 -6.23 -12.52
N LEU A 487 -17.47 -6.51 -13.81
CA LEU A 487 -18.75 -6.98 -14.35
C LEU A 487 -18.94 -8.48 -14.08
N LYS A 488 -20.14 -9.02 -14.30
CA LYS A 488 -20.48 -10.43 -14.05
C LYS A 488 -19.54 -11.43 -14.70
N GLN A 489 -19.00 -11.10 -15.88
CA GLN A 489 -18.08 -11.97 -16.60
C GLN A 489 -16.77 -12.18 -15.82
N GLY A 490 -16.37 -11.22 -14.97
CA GLY A 490 -15.10 -11.21 -14.25
C GLY A 490 -13.95 -10.86 -15.18
N ILE A 491 -12.76 -11.40 -14.92
CA ILE A 491 -11.58 -11.11 -15.76
C ILE A 491 -11.72 -11.75 -17.14
N THR A 492 -12.01 -10.94 -18.17
CA THR A 492 -11.96 -11.35 -19.58
C THR A 492 -10.64 -10.94 -20.23
N LYS A 493 -10.41 -11.34 -21.49
CA LYS A 493 -9.20 -10.98 -22.23
C LYS A 493 -9.09 -9.47 -22.43
N GLU A 494 -10.21 -8.81 -22.69
CA GLU A 494 -10.34 -7.40 -23.05
C GLU A 494 -9.87 -6.47 -21.93
N CYS A 495 -10.20 -6.82 -20.68
CA CYS A 495 -9.77 -6.06 -19.50
C CYS A 495 -8.31 -6.33 -19.08
N THR A 496 -7.58 -7.20 -19.78
CA THR A 496 -6.18 -7.48 -19.44
C THR A 496 -5.26 -6.38 -19.95
N THR A 497 -4.26 -6.01 -19.14
CA THR A 497 -3.25 -5.03 -19.55
C THR A 497 -2.47 -5.48 -20.78
N ASP A 498 -2.30 -6.80 -20.97
CA ASP A 498 -1.61 -7.34 -22.13
C ASP A 498 -2.42 -7.10 -23.42
N TYR A 499 -3.75 -7.25 -23.36
CA TYR A 499 -4.63 -6.95 -24.48
C TYR A 499 -4.72 -5.44 -24.73
N MET A 500 -4.95 -4.62 -23.70
CA MET A 500 -5.04 -3.16 -23.86
C MET A 500 -3.74 -2.57 -24.42
N ASN A 501 -2.57 -3.01 -23.94
CA ASN A 501 -1.28 -2.58 -24.49
C ASN A 501 -1.06 -3.05 -25.93
N LYS A 502 -1.65 -4.18 -26.31
CA LYS A 502 -1.58 -4.67 -27.69
C LYS A 502 -2.49 -3.84 -28.60
N LYS A 503 -3.74 -3.59 -28.19
CA LYS A 503 -4.71 -2.77 -28.92
C LYS A 503 -4.20 -1.35 -29.14
N ALA A 504 -3.71 -0.68 -28.08
CA ALA A 504 -3.13 0.67 -28.20
C ALA A 504 -1.91 0.73 -29.16
N LYS A 505 -1.12 -0.35 -29.26
CA LYS A 505 -0.02 -0.44 -30.24
C LYS A 505 -0.51 -0.70 -31.66
N GLU A 506 -1.64 -1.35 -31.84
CA GLU A 506 -2.26 -1.59 -33.17
C GLU A 506 -2.90 -0.29 -33.67
N GLU A 507 -3.70 0.37 -32.83
CA GLU A 507 -4.30 1.69 -33.13
C GLU A 507 -3.22 2.75 -33.42
N GLY A 508 -2.16 2.81 -32.61
CA GLY A 508 -1.05 3.73 -32.84
C GLY A 508 -0.22 3.43 -34.10
N LYS A 509 -0.33 2.23 -34.69
CA LYS A 509 0.25 1.93 -36.01
C LYS A 509 -0.67 2.32 -37.14
N GLU A 510 -1.98 2.19 -36.95
CA GLU A 510 -2.99 2.56 -37.94
C GLU A 510 -3.03 4.08 -38.13
N ILE A 511 -2.96 4.86 -37.03
CA ILE A 511 -2.84 6.32 -37.10
C ILE A 511 -1.59 6.74 -37.88
N LYS A 512 -0.43 6.12 -37.60
CA LYS A 512 0.81 6.43 -38.32
C LYS A 512 0.74 6.10 -39.82
N LYS A 513 0.02 5.03 -40.19
CA LYS A 513 -0.20 4.70 -41.59
C LYS A 513 -1.08 5.73 -42.28
N LEU A 514 -2.15 6.18 -41.62
CA LEU A 514 -3.02 7.23 -42.15
C LEU A 514 -2.26 8.55 -42.32
N GLU A 515 -1.40 8.91 -41.36
CA GLU A 515 -0.51 10.08 -41.46
C GLU A 515 0.49 9.94 -42.64
N GLU A 516 1.08 8.74 -42.84
CA GLU A 516 1.98 8.45 -43.96
C GLU A 516 1.25 8.49 -45.32
N ASP A 517 0.03 7.95 -45.40
CA ASP A 517 -0.80 7.95 -46.63
C ASP A 517 -1.26 9.39 -46.98
N ASP A 518 -1.61 10.22 -45.99
CA ASP A 518 -1.99 11.63 -46.20
C ASP A 518 -0.79 12.47 -46.68
N ASP A 519 0.42 12.20 -46.17
CA ASP A 519 1.67 12.84 -46.62
C ASP A 519 2.05 12.42 -48.05
N GLU A 520 1.84 11.16 -48.45
CA GLU A 520 2.05 10.68 -49.83
C GLU A 520 1.08 11.35 -50.81
N VAL A 521 -0.21 11.47 -50.47
CA VAL A 521 -1.21 12.14 -51.32
C VAL A 521 -0.94 13.65 -51.44
N ALA A 522 -0.44 14.29 -50.38
CA ALA A 522 -0.06 15.70 -50.41
C ALA A 522 1.18 15.97 -51.28
N ASN A 523 2.10 15.00 -51.37
CA ASN A 523 3.27 15.11 -52.25
C ASN A 523 2.93 14.85 -53.72
N GLU A 524 2.05 13.89 -54.02
CA GLU A 524 1.62 13.61 -55.40
C GLU A 524 0.83 14.77 -56.02
N GLN A 525 0.10 15.55 -55.21
CA GLN A 525 -0.62 16.75 -55.69
C GLN A 525 0.28 17.97 -55.94
N ASN A 526 1.55 17.93 -55.53
CA ASN A 526 2.50 19.04 -55.70
C ASN A 526 3.53 18.78 -56.82
N GLU A 527 3.57 17.56 -57.38
CA GLU A 527 4.48 17.16 -58.47
C GLU A 527 3.79 16.97 -59.84
N GLY A 528 2.47 17.20 -59.94
CA GLY A 528 1.70 17.21 -61.20
C GLY A 528 1.28 18.61 -61.62
#